data_AF-G3J1U3-F1
#
_entry.id   AF-G3J1U3-F1
#
_cell.length_a   1.000
_cell.length_b   1.000
_cell.length_c   1.000
_cell.angle_alpha   90.00
_cell.angle_beta   90.00
_cell.angle_gamma   90.00
#
_symmetry.space_group_name_H-M   'P 1'
#
loop_
_entity.id
_entity.type
_entity.pdbx_description
1 polymer ?
#
loop_
_entity_poly.entity_id
_entity_poly.type
_entity_poly.pdbx_seq_one_letter_code
_entity_poly.pdbx_strand_id
1 'polypeptide(L)'
;MDEFLSRQLSQIRMAIADYRKETLGLNALINRIEAVGNIIGGEFWEERLFPLVLDMERINSEIIDKKRMMNSVEREQINVTLNLLEAIFDNLSERRGQF
;
A
#
# COMPACT_ATOMS: atom_id res chain seq x y z
N MET A 1 -12.41 -13.84 9.13
CA MET A 1 -12.28 -12.65 8.26
C MET A 1 -13.28 -12.80 7.12
N ASP A 2 -14.05 -11.75 6.76
CA ASP A 2 -14.95 -11.83 5.61
C ASP A 2 -14.16 -12.16 4.33
N GLU A 3 -14.67 -13.09 3.53
CA GLU A 3 -14.07 -13.59 2.29
C GLU A 3 -13.76 -12.44 1.34
N PHE A 4 -14.63 -11.44 1.29
CA PHE A 4 -14.41 -10.25 0.49
C PHE A 4 -13.13 -9.51 0.90
N LEU A 5 -12.94 -9.24 2.20
CA LEU A 5 -11.74 -8.56 2.70
C LEU A 5 -10.47 -9.38 2.49
N SER A 6 -10.54 -10.70 2.68
CA SER A 6 -9.40 -11.58 2.40
C SER A 6 -8.95 -11.51 0.95
N ARG A 7 -9.89 -11.48 0.01
CA ARG A 7 -9.60 -11.27 -1.42
C ARG A 7 -9.00 -9.89 -1.69
N GLN A 8 -9.51 -8.83 -1.06
CA GLN A 8 -8.94 -7.48 -1.21
C GLN A 8 -7.48 -7.43 -0.73
N LEU A 9 -7.17 -8.00 0.45
CA LEU A 9 -5.81 -8.04 0.97
C LEU A 9 -4.86 -8.87 0.07
N SER A 10 -5.35 -9.99 -0.47
CA SER A 10 -4.58 -10.79 -1.44
C SER A 10 -4.26 -10.00 -2.71
N GLN A 11 -5.21 -9.22 -3.22
CA GLN A 11 -5.00 -8.35 -4.39
C GLN A 11 -3.97 -7.25 -4.13
N ILE A 12 -3.92 -6.69 -2.91
CA ILE A 12 -2.88 -5.73 -2.54
C ILE A 12 -1.51 -6.38 -2.48
N ARG A 13 -1.39 -7.57 -1.87
CA ARG A 13 -0.11 -8.30 -1.85
C ARG A 13 0.40 -8.59 -3.26
N MET A 14 -0.49 -8.99 -4.17
CA MET A 14 -0.14 -9.13 -5.59
C MET A 14 0.32 -7.81 -6.21
N ALA A 15 -0.38 -6.71 -5.95
CA ALA A 15 0.01 -5.40 -6.46
C ALA A 15 1.38 -4.95 -5.95
N ILE A 16 1.71 -5.21 -4.67
CA ILE A 16 3.04 -4.94 -4.09
C ILE A 16 4.10 -5.79 -4.80
N ALA A 17 3.82 -7.08 -5.02
CA ALA A 17 4.74 -7.96 -5.74
C ALA A 17 4.96 -7.51 -7.19
N ASP A 18 3.91 -7.09 -7.89
CA ASP A 18 3.98 -6.57 -9.26
C ASP A 18 4.75 -5.24 -9.31
N TYR A 19 4.59 -4.37 -8.32
CA TYR A 19 5.37 -3.15 -8.20
C TYR A 19 6.86 -3.45 -7.99
N ARG A 20 7.20 -4.38 -7.09
CA ARG A 20 8.59 -4.81 -6.85
C ARG A 20 9.23 -5.45 -8.08
N LYS A 21 8.45 -6.06 -8.96
CA LYS A 21 8.88 -6.61 -10.25
C LYS A 21 8.91 -5.57 -11.38
N GLU A 22 8.59 -4.32 -11.08
CA GLU A 22 8.51 -3.21 -12.04
C GLU A 22 7.45 -3.43 -13.14
N THR A 23 6.47 -4.33 -12.92
CA THR A 23 5.33 -4.58 -13.81
C THR A 23 4.10 -3.75 -13.45
N LEU A 24 4.13 -3.04 -12.32
CA LEU A 24 3.11 -2.08 -11.88
C LEU A 24 3.79 -0.76 -11.48
N GLY A 25 3.28 0.37 -11.96
CA GLY A 25 3.78 1.69 -11.55
C GLY A 25 3.33 2.10 -10.14
N LEU A 26 4.11 2.96 -9.47
CA LEU A 26 3.81 3.43 -8.11
C LEU A 26 2.40 4.03 -8.00
N ASN A 27 2.02 4.89 -8.96
CA ASN A 27 0.68 5.48 -9.01
C ASN A 27 -0.44 4.44 -9.02
N ALA A 28 -0.27 3.36 -9.79
CA ALA A 28 -1.27 2.30 -9.86
C ALA A 28 -1.33 1.45 -8.58
N LEU A 29 -0.20 1.30 -7.88
CA LEU A 29 -0.16 0.66 -6.57
C LEU A 29 -0.90 1.50 -5.52
N ILE A 30 -0.61 2.80 -5.44
CA ILE A 30 -1.25 3.74 -4.51
C ILE A 30 -2.77 3.67 -4.65
N ASN A 31 -3.29 3.84 -5.88
CA ASN A 31 -4.74 3.82 -6.14
C ASN A 31 -5.41 2.52 -5.67
N ARG A 32 -4.71 1.38 -5.76
CA ARG A 32 -5.24 0.10 -5.28
C ARG A 32 -5.28 0.06 -3.75
N ILE A 33 -4.24 0.54 -3.07
CA ILE A 33 -4.19 0.60 -1.61
C ILE A 33 -5.30 1.50 -1.10
N GLU A 34 -5.51 2.67 -1.71
CA GLU A 34 -6.61 3.59 -1.37
C GLU A 34 -7.99 2.95 -1.54
N ALA A 35 -8.21 2.23 -2.64
CA ALA A 35 -9.48 1.55 -2.88
C ALA A 35 -9.79 0.53 -1.76
N VAL A 36 -8.79 -0.21 -1.30
CA VAL A 36 -8.94 -1.15 -0.17
C VAL A 36 -9.07 -0.40 1.16
N GLY A 37 -8.36 0.71 1.31
CA GLY A 37 -8.49 1.63 2.43
C GLY A 37 -9.91 2.10 2.67
N ASN A 38 -10.56 2.57 1.59
CA ASN A 38 -11.95 3.02 1.61
C ASN A 38 -12.94 1.91 1.97
N ILE A 39 -12.59 0.64 1.70
CA ILE A 39 -13.39 -0.54 2.09
C ILE A 39 -13.22 -0.84 3.58
N ILE A 40 -11.98 -0.78 4.10
CA ILE A 40 -11.71 -1.06 5.51
C ILE A 40 -12.29 0.06 6.39
N GLY A 41 -12.07 1.31 5.98
CA GLY A 41 -12.56 2.52 6.61
C GLY A 41 -12.17 2.68 8.08
N GLY A 42 -12.75 3.71 8.71
CA GLY A 42 -12.65 3.99 10.14
C GLY A 42 -11.24 4.30 10.62
N GLU A 43 -11.07 4.26 11.95
CA GLU A 43 -9.80 4.59 12.64
C GLU A 43 -8.62 3.76 12.12
N PHE A 44 -8.85 2.51 11.70
CA PHE A 44 -7.76 1.70 11.16
C PHE A 44 -7.19 2.27 9.85
N TRP A 45 -8.05 2.71 8.93
CA TRP A 45 -7.59 3.38 7.72
C TRP A 45 -6.89 4.70 8.08
N GLU A 46 -7.56 5.55 8.85
CA GLU A 46 -7.12 6.91 9.15
C GLU A 46 -5.79 6.95 9.92
N GLU A 47 -5.60 6.06 10.90
CA GLU A 47 -4.42 6.09 11.77
C GLU A 47 -3.25 5.24 11.28
N ARG A 48 -3.51 4.17 10.51
CA ARG A 48 -2.46 3.18 10.17
C ARG A 48 -2.08 3.20 8.70
N LEU A 49 -3.05 3.32 7.81
CA LEU A 49 -2.82 3.17 6.37
C LEU A 49 -2.69 4.52 5.66
N PHE A 50 -3.55 5.47 6.00
CA PHE A 50 -3.59 6.78 5.35
C PHE A 50 -2.25 7.54 5.43
N PRO A 51 -1.52 7.59 6.58
CA PRO A 51 -0.22 8.26 6.62
C PRO A 51 0.81 7.62 5.68
N LEU A 52 0.80 6.28 5.56
CA LEU A 52 1.71 5.55 4.68
C LEU A 52 1.40 5.81 3.21
N VAL A 53 0.11 5.86 2.86
CA VAL A 53 -0.34 6.17 1.50
C VAL A 53 0.02 7.61 1.14
N LEU A 54 -0.21 8.56 2.04
CA LEU A 54 0.11 9.97 1.82
C LEU A 54 1.62 10.18 1.56
N ASP A 55 2.49 9.47 2.27
CA ASP A 55 3.93 9.50 2.02
C ASP A 55 4.30 8.98 0.62
N MET A 56 3.65 7.89 0.18
CA MET A 56 3.84 7.36 -1.17
C MET A 56 3.34 8.33 -2.23
N GLU A 57 2.17 8.95 -2.02
CA GLU A 57 1.59 9.95 -2.91
C GLU A 57 2.49 11.17 -3.06
N ARG A 58 3.06 11.67 -1.97
CA ARG A 58 3.99 12.79 -2.00
C ARG A 58 5.19 12.48 -2.89
N ILE A 59 5.82 11.32 -2.70
CA ILE A 59 6.96 10.87 -3.52
C ILE A 59 6.55 10.73 -4.99
N ASN A 60 5.42 10.06 -5.25
CA ASN A 60 4.90 9.84 -6.59
C ASN A 60 4.63 11.17 -7.33
N SER A 61 3.99 12.12 -6.64
CA SER A 61 3.68 13.45 -7.19
C SER A 61 4.95 14.21 -7.53
N GLU A 62 5.94 14.23 -6.62
CA GLU A 62 7.23 14.88 -6.89
C GLU A 62 7.98 14.29 -8.09
N ILE A 63 7.88 12.98 -8.31
CA ILE A 63 8.48 12.28 -9.45
C ILE A 63 7.78 12.67 -10.75
N ILE A 64 6.44 12.68 -10.75
CA ILE A 64 5.61 13.05 -11.89
C ILE A 64 5.85 14.52 -12.28
N ASP A 65 5.78 15.43 -11.32
CA ASP A 65 5.94 16.87 -11.53
C ASP A 65 7.32 17.22 -12.10
N LYS A 66 8.37 16.58 -11.58
CA LYS A 66 9.75 16.78 -12.03
C LYS A 66 10.12 15.96 -13.27
N LYS A 67 9.21 15.10 -13.77
CA LYS A 67 9.41 14.20 -14.92
C LYS A 67 10.74 13.44 -14.86
N ARG A 68 11.06 12.93 -13.68
CA ARG A 68 12.32 12.21 -13.43
C ARG A 68 12.06 10.78 -12.97
N MET A 69 13.12 10.01 -12.82
CA MET A 69 13.07 8.73 -12.15
C MET A 69 13.19 8.90 -10.63
N MET A 70 12.67 7.92 -9.90
CA MET A 70 12.87 7.76 -8.47
C MET A 70 14.36 7.55 -8.16
N ASN A 71 14.87 8.27 -7.16
CA ASN A 71 16.25 8.07 -6.70
C ASN A 71 16.36 6.93 -5.68
N SER A 72 17.57 6.58 -5.26
CA SER A 72 17.80 5.47 -4.33
C SER A 72 17.18 5.69 -2.95
N VAL A 73 17.19 6.92 -2.45
CA VAL A 73 16.63 7.27 -1.13
C VAL A 73 15.11 7.13 -1.15
N GLU A 74 14.45 7.65 -2.18
CA GLU A 74 13.01 7.51 -2.38
C GLU A 74 12.60 6.06 -2.58
N ARG A 75 13.40 5.28 -3.34
CA ARG A 75 13.15 3.85 -3.52
C ARG A 75 13.21 3.10 -2.20
N GLU A 76 14.19 3.42 -1.36
CA GLU A 76 14.30 2.83 -0.03
C GLU A 76 13.13 3.24 0.86
N GLN A 77 12.73 4.52 0.83
CA GLN A 77 11.54 5.00 1.55
C GLN A 77 10.28 4.23 1.14
N ILE A 78 10.04 4.07 -0.17
CA ILE A 78 8.91 3.28 -0.66
C ILE A 78 9.02 1.83 -0.18
N ASN A 79 10.19 1.19 -0.28
CA ASN A 79 10.36 -0.19 0.18
C ASN A 79 10.05 -0.35 1.67
N VAL A 80 10.50 0.57 2.52
CA VAL A 80 10.17 0.58 3.95
C VAL A 80 8.66 0.72 4.15
N THR A 81 8.00 1.65 3.45
CA THR A 81 6.54 1.82 3.52
C THR A 81 5.80 0.55 3.10
N LEU A 82 6.26 -0.13 2.03
CA LEU A 82 5.64 -1.38 1.58
C LEU A 82 5.80 -2.51 2.60
N ASN A 83 6.97 -2.62 3.25
CA ASN A 83 7.18 -3.60 4.31
C ASN A 83 6.25 -3.34 5.51
N LEU A 84 6.04 -2.06 5.87
CA LEU A 84 5.10 -1.69 6.92
C LEU A 84 3.65 -2.03 6.55
N LEU A 85 3.25 -1.76 5.31
CA LEU A 85 1.93 -2.12 4.79
C LEU A 85 1.69 -3.64 4.84
N GLU A 86 2.65 -4.43 4.38
CA GLU A 86 2.58 -5.90 4.45
C GLU A 86 2.40 -6.37 5.91
N ALA A 87 3.19 -5.85 6.84
CA ALA A 87 3.07 -6.18 8.26
C ALA A 87 1.70 -5.78 8.85
N ILE A 88 1.14 -4.64 8.45
CA ILE A 88 -0.21 -4.22 8.88
C ILE A 88 -1.27 -5.18 8.35
N PHE A 89 -1.18 -5.60 7.09
CA PHE A 89 -2.12 -6.55 6.49
C PHE A 89 -2.01 -7.96 7.07
N ASP A 90 -0.80 -8.39 7.44
CA ASP A 90 -0.56 -9.66 8.14
C ASP A 90 -1.24 -9.66 9.51
N ASN A 91 -1.01 -8.60 10.30
CA ASN A 91 -1.66 -8.42 11.60
C ASN A 91 -3.20 -8.37 11.48
N LEU A 92 -3.74 -7.72 10.45
CA LEU A 92 -5.18 -7.66 10.20
C LEU A 92 -5.76 -9.05 9.85
N SER A 93 -5.00 -9.84 9.10
CA SER A 93 -5.34 -11.22 8.73
C SER A 93 -5.38 -12.14 9.94
N GLU A 94 -4.38 -12.05 10.81
CA GLU A 94 -4.28 -12.85 12.04
C GLU A 94 -5.40 -12.51 13.04
N ARG A 95 -5.61 -11.23 13.34
CA ARG A 95 -6.63 -10.79 14.32
C ARG A 95 -8.05 -11.19 13.93
N ARG A 96 -8.36 -11.24 12.63
CA ARG A 96 -9.68 -11.62 12.13
C ARG A 96 -9.80 -13.11 11.79
N GLY A 97 -8.73 -13.90 11.89
CA GLY A 97 -8.75 -15.36 11.78
C GLY A 97 -9.02 -16.08 13.10
N GLN A 98 -9.01 -15.34 14.23
CA GLN A 98 -9.25 -15.87 15.58
C GLN A 98 -10.72 -15.74 16.06
N PHE A 99 -11.63 -15.29 15.19
CA PHE A 99 -13.07 -15.19 15.45
C PHE A 99 -13.87 -15.92 14.38
#